data_AF-A0A2L2X999-F1
#
_entry.id   AF-A0A2L2X999-F1
#
_cell.length_a   1.000
_cell.length_b   1.000
_cell.length_c   1.000
_cell.angle_alpha   90.00
_cell.angle_beta   90.00
_cell.angle_gamma   90.00
#
_symmetry.space_group_name_H-M   'P 1'
#
loop_
_entity.id
_entity.type
_entity.pdbx_description
1 polymer ?
#
loop_
_entity_poly.entity_id
_entity_poly.type
_entity_poly.pdbx_seq_one_letter_code
_entity_poly.pdbx_strand_id
1 'polypeptide(L)' 'MFFPNTMGLVVLGIALLFLVVWFFQWLWNTTMPQVFNLKEITFWQAFRLILIAGILFGGAHFK' A
#
# COMPACT_ATOMS: atom_id res chain seq x y z
N MET A 1 5.39 29.30 -10.94
CA MET A 1 6.33 29.36 -9.80
C MET A 1 6.27 28.01 -9.09
N PHE A 2 7.19 27.08 -9.40
CA PHE A 2 7.29 25.81 -8.69
C PHE A 2 7.96 26.08 -7.35
N PHE A 3 7.20 26.03 -6.26
CA PHE A 3 7.74 26.23 -4.92
C PHE A 3 8.58 24.99 -4.55
N PRO A 4 9.87 25.13 -4.17
CA PRO A 4 10.75 24.01 -3.80
C PRO A 4 10.14 23.01 -2.79
N ASN A 5 9.22 23.52 -1.95
CA ASN A 5 8.54 22.76 -0.91
C ASN A 5 7.53 21.73 -1.46
N THR A 6 6.92 21.97 -2.64
CA THR A 6 5.94 21.03 -3.21
C THR A 6 6.60 19.76 -3.74
N MET A 7 7.81 19.89 -4.30
CA MET A 7 8.59 18.73 -4.74
C MET A 7 8.96 17.82 -3.57
N GLY A 8 9.34 18.39 -2.42
CA GLY A 8 9.62 17.62 -1.20
C GLY A 8 8.41 16.84 -0.68
N LEU A 9 7.23 17.46 -0.69
CA LEU A 9 5.98 16.80 -0.28
C LEU A 9 5.59 15.65 -1.20
N VAL A 10 5.77 15.80 -2.52
CA VAL A 10 5.50 14.73 -3.49
C VAL A 10 6.43 13.54 -3.26
N VAL A 11 7.73 13.79 -3.07
CA VAL A 11 8.71 12.73 -2.78
C VAL A 11 8.37 12.01 -1.47
N LEU A 12 8.01 12.75 -0.43
CA LEU A 12 7.62 12.18 0.87
C LEU A 12 6.34 11.35 0.76
N GLY A 13 5.34 11.82 0.00
CA GLY A 13 4.11 11.06 -0.26
C GLY A 13 4.38 9.75 -1.00
N ILE A 14 5.23 9.77 -2.02
CA ILE A 14 5.64 8.55 -2.73
C ILE A 14 6.38 7.61 -1.77
N ALA A 15 7.35 8.09 -1.00
CA ALA A 15 8.10 7.28 -0.05
C ALA A 15 7.18 6.61 0.98
N LEU A 16 6.20 7.34 1.51
CA LEU A 16 5.19 6.78 2.42
C LEU A 16 4.35 5.69 1.76
N LEU A 17 3.93 5.86 0.50
CA LEU A 17 3.20 4.82 -0.23
C LEU A 17 4.02 3.53 -0.34
N PHE A 18 5.30 3.64 -0.74
CA PHE A 18 6.19 2.47 -0.83
C PHE A 18 6.39 1.80 0.55
N LEU A 19 6.52 2.59 1.62
CA LEU A 19 6.64 2.08 2.99
C LEU A 19 5.39 1.30 3.42
N VAL A 20 4.20 1.81 3.12
CA VAL A 20 2.92 1.13 3.43
C VAL A 20 2.82 -0.20 2.67
N VAL A 21 3.21 -0.23 1.39
CA VAL A 21 3.19 -1.46 0.59
C VAL A 21 4.16 -2.51 1.15
N TRP A 22 5.37 -2.08 1.51
CA TRP A 22 6.37 -2.97 2.09
C TRP A 22 5.90 -3.53 3.44
N PHE A 23 5.34 -2.68 4.29
CA PHE A 23 4.80 -3.11 5.59
C PHE A 23 3.63 -4.08 5.43
N PHE A 24 2.70 -3.81 4.51
CA PHE A 24 1.61 -4.72 4.19
C PHE A 24 2.09 -6.07 3.65
N GLN A 25 3.11 -6.08 2.78
CA GLN A 25 3.72 -7.31 2.28
C GLN A 25 4.31 -8.14 3.43
N TRP A 26 5.04 -7.50 4.34
CA TRP A 26 5.64 -8.18 5.49
C TRP A 26 4.58 -8.80 6.41
N LEU A 27 3.51 -8.05 6.70
CA LEU A 27 2.36 -8.56 7.47
C LEU A 27 1.69 -9.72 6.76
N TRP A 28 1.44 -9.59 5.46
CA TRP A 28 0.84 -10.66 4.66
C TRP A 28 1.68 -11.92 4.75
N ASN A 29 2.97 -11.86 4.40
CA ASN A 29 3.84 -13.05 4.32
C ASN A 29 4.05 -13.71 5.69
N THR A 30 3.96 -12.96 6.79
CA THR A 30 4.09 -13.52 8.15
C THR A 30 2.79 -14.18 8.62
N THR A 31 1.62 -13.57 8.37
CA THR A 31 0.37 -14.00 9.01
C THR A 31 -0.55 -14.77 8.06
N MET A 32 -0.73 -14.30 6.83
CA MET A 32 -1.76 -14.84 5.93
C MET A 32 -1.43 -16.26 5.43
N PRO A 33 -0.21 -16.58 4.97
CA PRO A 33 0.21 -17.94 4.66
C PRO A 33 0.05 -18.89 5.84
N GLN A 34 0.47 -18.48 7.04
CA GLN A 34 0.46 -19.34 8.22
C GLN A 34 -0.96 -19.65 8.71
N VAL A 35 -1.83 -18.65 8.77
CA VAL A 35 -3.18 -18.80 9.34
C VAL A 35 -4.16 -19.40 8.34
N PHE A 36 -4.04 -19.06 7.06
CA PHE A 36 -5.03 -19.41 6.03
C PHE A 36 -4.49 -20.35 4.95
N ASN A 37 -3.26 -20.86 5.09
CA ASN A 37 -2.58 -21.69 4.09
C ASN A 37 -2.53 -21.03 2.70
N LEU A 38 -2.31 -19.71 2.68
CA LEU A 38 -2.19 -18.90 1.46
C LEU A 38 -0.74 -18.84 0.96
N LYS A 39 -0.55 -18.34 -0.27
CA LYS A 39 0.79 -18.09 -0.81
C LYS A 39 1.34 -16.76 -0.29
N GLU A 40 2.65 -16.72 -0.10
CA GLU A 40 3.39 -15.48 0.03
C GLU A 40 3.24 -14.61 -1.24
N ILE A 41 3.34 -13.31 -1.05
CA ILE A 41 3.23 -12.31 -2.10
C ILE A 41 4.52 -11.49 -2.20
N THR A 42 4.83 -11.09 -3.42
CA THR A 42 5.90 -10.15 -3.74
C THR A 42 5.44 -8.71 -3.55
N PHE A 43 6.39 -7.77 -3.49
CA PHE A 43 6.12 -6.33 -3.36
C PHE A 43 5.07 -5.83 -4.36
N TRP A 44 5.20 -6.19 -5.64
CA TRP A 44 4.27 -5.77 -6.69
C TRP A 44 2.90 -6.44 -6.59
N GLN A 45 2.79 -7.62 -5.99
CA GLN A 45 1.49 -8.25 -5.68
C GLN A 45 0.81 -7.53 -4.52
N ALA A 46 1.55 -7.21 -3.45
CA ALA A 46 1.08 -6.39 -2.33
C ALA A 46 0.56 -5.03 -2.79
N PHE A 47 1.29 -4.33 -3.66
CA PHE A 47 0.86 -3.05 -4.24
C PHE A 47 -0.50 -3.15 -4.94
N ARG A 48 -0.65 -4.13 -5.84
CA ARG A 48 -1.91 -4.36 -6.58
C ARG A 48 -3.07 -4.72 -5.65
N LEU A 49 -2.82 -5.51 -4.60
CA LEU A 49 -3.84 -5.87 -3.62
C LEU A 49 -4.34 -4.65 -2.84
N ILE A 50 -3.44 -3.76 -2.42
CA ILE A 50 -3.84 -2.50 -1.76
C ILE A 50 -4.69 -1.63 -2.69
N LEU A 51 -4.31 -1.51 -3.98
CA LEU A 51 -5.11 -0.76 -4.96
C LEU A 51 -6.51 -1.38 -5.15
N ILE A 52 -6.59 -2.69 -5.31
CA ILE A 52 -7.87 -3.41 -5.43
C ILE A 52 -8.70 -3.19 -4.17
N ALA A 53 -8.11 -3.32 -2.98
CA ALA A 53 -8.80 -3.07 -1.72
C ALA A 53 -9.30 -1.62 -1.61
N GLY A 54 -8.49 -0.64 -2.05
CA GLY A 54 -8.90 0.77 -2.10
C GLY A 54 -10.08 1.02 -3.04
N ILE A 55 -10.12 0.34 -4.19
CA ILE A 55 -11.24 0.46 -5.14
C ILE A 55 -12.51 -0.22 -4.58
N LEU A 56 -12.38 -1.41 -4.01
CA LEU A 56 -13.51 -2.22 -3.53
C LEU A 56 -14.08 -1.71 -2.20
N PHE A 57 -13.23 -1.25 -1.29
CA PHE A 57 -13.59 -0.91 0.09
C PHE A 57 -13.37 0.57 0.44
N GLY A 58 -12.58 1.32 -0.34
CA GLY A 58 -12.37 2.75 -0.12
C GLY A 58 -13.51 3.65 -0.60
N GLY A 59 -14.44 3.09 -1.39
CA GLY A 59 -15.62 3.76 -1.91
C GLY A 59 -16.88 3.50 -1.08
N ALA A 60 -16.90 3.86 0.21
CA ALA A 60 -18.15 3.90 0.97
C ALA A 60 -18.13 4.98 2.06
N HIS A 61 -18.98 6.01 1.86
CA HIS A 61 -19.50 6.98 2.84
C HIS A 61 -18.71 8.29 3.07
N PHE A 62 -18.62 9.14 2.04
CA PHE A 62 -18.69 10.59 2.28
C PHE A 62 -20.15 10.95 2.59
N LYS A 63 -20.48 11.11 3.87
CA LYS A 63 -21.58 12.00 4.28
C LYS A 63 -21.03 13.41 4.43
#